data_AF-A0A8T7MAN8-F1
#
_entry.id   AF-A0A8T7MAN8-F1
#
_cell.length_a   1.000
_cell.length_b   1.000
_cell.length_c   1.000
_cell.angle_alpha   90.00
_cell.angle_beta   90.00
_cell.angle_gamma   90.00
#
_symmetry.space_group_name_H-M   'P 1'
#
loop_
_entity.id
_entity.type
_entity.pdbx_description
1 polymer ?
#
loop_
_entity_poly.entity_id
_entity_poly.type
_entity_poly.pdbx_seq_one_letter_code
_entity_poly.pdbx_strand_id
1 'polypeptide(L)'
;MQSLLETELRKLIKEGESSSVELKLNAPRPTELAERIAGLSNAKGGYIIIGVEDATLRIVGTDPSPTIDTLYRATRFITPMFEFTPHEPEVFNLDGKKVVVATIPPSTGPIYQASGVFWVRRGTNTHPLTMDEVMRLANERGILHWELQSATGTTMSDLDMQKVGLFLKQREAFKQQEYQNRFDTPERILLALKCAVEQNNLVIPTNAGLLFFGYEPQLYLPHTEISCVLLKDELGTGGFLDRRVVTGTLPELIDGCIAFLNRHMTVAGEISGWKRHDYPEHAIGALREAIVNAVVHRDYSRHGERIRLFFYPDRIEIHSPGLLMPGIKVEMMERG
;
A
#
# COMPACT_ATOMS: atom_id res chain seq x y z
N MET A 1 -13.70 -10.41 -18.34
CA MET A 1 -13.54 -9.11 -19.02
C MET A 1 -14.34 -9.22 -20.32
N GLN A 2 -15.28 -8.31 -20.60
CA GLN A 2 -15.98 -8.29 -21.88
C GLN A 2 -15.00 -7.85 -22.98
N SER A 3 -15.13 -8.41 -24.18
CA SER A 3 -14.37 -7.99 -25.37
C SER A 3 -14.61 -6.50 -25.66
N LEU A 4 -13.56 -5.77 -26.04
CA LEU A 4 -13.66 -4.33 -26.33
C LEU A 4 -14.63 -4.09 -27.51
N LEU A 5 -15.59 -3.18 -27.35
CA LEU A 5 -16.51 -2.84 -28.44
C LEU A 5 -15.85 -1.85 -29.43
N GLU A 6 -16.24 -1.90 -30.70
CA GLU A 6 -15.73 -0.98 -31.74
C GLU A 6 -15.95 0.50 -31.36
N THR A 7 -17.11 0.82 -30.79
CA THR A 7 -17.47 2.17 -30.32
C THR A 7 -16.56 2.66 -29.20
N GLU A 8 -16.15 1.76 -28.30
CA GLU A 8 -15.20 2.05 -27.22
C GLU A 8 -13.80 2.26 -27.77
N LEU A 9 -13.36 1.40 -28.69
CA LEU A 9 -12.07 1.54 -29.37
C LEU A 9 -11.93 2.90 -30.09
N ARG A 10 -12.97 3.31 -30.83
CA ARG A 10 -12.98 4.63 -31.49
C ARG A 10 -12.90 5.78 -30.50
N LYS A 11 -13.55 5.64 -29.34
CA LYS A 11 -13.46 6.63 -28.26
C LYS A 11 -12.03 6.71 -27.70
N LEU A 12 -11.41 5.58 -27.39
CA LEU A 12 -10.02 5.52 -26.89
C LEU A 12 -9.04 6.17 -27.89
N ILE A 13 -9.18 5.87 -29.19
CA ILE A 13 -8.35 6.48 -30.25
C ILE A 13 -8.52 8.01 -30.26
N LYS A 14 -9.75 8.51 -30.13
CA LYS A 14 -10.03 9.95 -30.15
C LYS A 14 -9.49 10.68 -28.93
N GLU A 15 -9.42 10.01 -27.79
CA GLU A 15 -8.88 10.55 -26.53
C GLU A 15 -7.34 10.57 -26.52
N GLY A 16 -6.69 9.78 -27.39
CA GLY A 16 -5.23 9.76 -27.56
C GLY A 16 -4.49 8.91 -26.53
N GLU A 17 -3.16 9.01 -26.52
CA GLU A 17 -2.35 8.33 -25.52
C GLU A 17 -2.64 8.82 -24.10
N SER A 18 -2.63 7.88 -23.16
CA SER A 18 -2.91 8.15 -21.76
C SER A 18 -2.16 7.18 -20.85
N SER A 19 -2.47 7.23 -19.55
CA SER A 19 -1.98 6.25 -18.57
C SER A 19 -2.41 4.80 -18.83
N SER A 20 -3.40 4.60 -19.71
CA SER A 20 -3.94 3.27 -20.04
C SER A 20 -4.09 3.04 -21.55
N VAL A 21 -3.60 3.95 -22.40
CA VAL A 21 -3.65 3.81 -23.87
C VAL A 21 -2.28 4.13 -24.46
N GLU A 22 -1.78 3.21 -25.28
CA GLU A 22 -0.59 3.38 -26.11
C GLU A 22 -1.03 3.29 -27.58
N LEU A 23 -0.68 4.30 -28.39
CA LEU A 23 -0.99 4.34 -29.82
C LEU A 23 0.29 4.18 -30.63
N LYS A 24 0.29 3.29 -31.60
CA LYS A 24 1.40 3.12 -32.54
C LYS A 24 0.91 2.91 -33.95
N LEU A 25 1.60 3.52 -34.91
CA LEU A 25 1.30 3.27 -36.33
C LEU A 25 1.72 1.85 -36.72
N ASN A 26 2.95 1.48 -36.37
CA ASN A 26 3.53 0.14 -36.60
C ASN A 26 4.04 -0.44 -35.29
N ALA A 27 4.07 -1.77 -35.19
CA ALA A 27 4.67 -2.44 -34.03
C ALA A 27 6.16 -2.03 -33.90
N PRO A 28 6.58 -1.45 -32.76
CA PRO A 28 7.98 -1.16 -32.52
C PRO A 28 8.76 -2.46 -32.25
N ARG A 29 10.04 -2.34 -31.91
CA ARG A 29 10.87 -3.51 -31.60
C ARG A 29 10.27 -4.32 -30.44
N PRO A 30 10.39 -5.66 -30.44
CA PRO A 30 9.85 -6.49 -29.35
C PRO A 30 10.26 -6.06 -27.95
N THR A 31 11.48 -5.56 -27.76
CA THR A 31 11.96 -5.05 -26.47
C THR A 31 11.21 -3.80 -26.02
N GLU A 32 10.95 -2.86 -26.94
CA GLU A 32 10.18 -1.63 -26.66
C GLU A 32 8.70 -1.92 -26.38
N LEU A 33 8.13 -2.93 -27.03
CA LEU A 33 6.80 -3.44 -26.69
C LEU A 33 6.79 -4.11 -25.33
N ALA A 34 7.82 -4.89 -25.00
CA ALA A 34 7.92 -5.57 -23.72
C ALA A 34 7.93 -4.58 -22.55
N GLU A 35 8.68 -3.47 -22.68
CA GLU A 35 8.69 -2.36 -21.72
C GLU A 35 7.29 -1.78 -21.49
N ARG A 36 6.53 -1.55 -22.57
CA ARG A 36 5.17 -1.00 -22.51
C ARG A 36 4.17 -1.98 -21.89
N ILE A 37 4.23 -3.26 -22.27
CA ILE A 37 3.39 -4.31 -21.70
C ILE A 37 3.66 -4.42 -20.19
N ALA A 38 4.93 -4.53 -19.79
CA ALA A 38 5.31 -4.59 -18.38
C ALA A 38 4.89 -3.32 -17.63
N GLY A 39 5.11 -2.14 -18.22
CA GLY A 39 4.75 -0.84 -17.65
C GLY A 39 3.25 -0.66 -17.42
N LEU A 40 2.42 -1.04 -18.41
CA LEU A 40 0.96 -1.01 -18.29
C LEU A 40 0.48 -2.01 -17.25
N SER A 41 0.96 -3.25 -17.29
CA SER A 41 0.54 -4.31 -16.37
C SER A 41 0.96 -4.03 -14.92
N ASN A 42 2.14 -3.43 -14.70
CA ASN A 42 2.56 -3.00 -13.37
C ASN A 42 1.81 -1.77 -12.85
N ALA A 43 1.17 -1.01 -13.74
CA ALA A 43 0.27 0.08 -13.40
C ALA A 43 -1.18 -0.43 -13.27
N LYS A 44 -2.11 0.19 -14.00
CA LYS A 44 -3.54 -0.13 -13.94
C LYS A 44 -4.02 -1.00 -15.12
N GLY A 45 -3.09 -1.53 -15.92
CA GLY A 45 -3.39 -2.13 -17.21
C GLY A 45 -3.75 -1.07 -18.27
N GLY A 46 -4.23 -1.53 -19.41
CA GLY A 46 -4.63 -0.66 -20.51
C GLY A 46 -4.64 -1.37 -21.86
N TYR A 47 -4.46 -0.59 -22.92
CA TYR A 47 -4.52 -1.04 -24.31
C TYR A 47 -3.29 -0.59 -25.07
N ILE A 48 -2.74 -1.48 -25.89
CA ILE A 48 -1.79 -1.14 -26.94
C ILE A 48 -2.51 -1.28 -28.28
N ILE A 49 -2.65 -0.17 -29.00
CA ILE A 49 -3.42 -0.08 -30.25
C ILE A 49 -2.45 0.20 -31.39
N ILE A 50 -2.34 -0.73 -32.35
CA ILE A 50 -1.40 -0.68 -33.48
C ILE A 50 -2.16 -0.50 -34.79
N GLY A 51 -1.74 0.48 -35.60
CA GLY A 51 -2.40 0.93 -36.82
C GLY A 51 -2.94 2.37 -36.74
N VAL A 52 -2.57 3.13 -35.70
CA VAL A 52 -3.04 4.50 -35.44
C VAL A 52 -1.83 5.43 -35.31
N GLU A 53 -1.84 6.54 -36.04
CA GLU A 53 -0.81 7.57 -35.91
C GLU A 53 -1.05 8.43 -34.67
N ASP A 54 -0.12 8.43 -33.73
CA ASP A 54 -0.24 9.11 -32.43
C ASP A 54 -0.44 10.64 -32.58
N ALA A 55 0.36 11.30 -33.42
CA ALA A 55 0.32 12.76 -33.57
C ALA A 55 -0.99 13.31 -34.17
N THR A 56 -1.66 12.53 -35.02
CA THR A 56 -2.87 12.96 -35.75
C THR A 56 -4.12 12.20 -35.35
N LEU A 57 -3.97 11.14 -34.55
CA LEU A 57 -5.00 10.15 -34.21
C LEU A 57 -5.63 9.48 -35.44
N ARG A 58 -4.96 9.54 -36.60
CA ARG A 58 -5.47 8.98 -37.84
C ARG A 58 -5.34 7.46 -37.84
N ILE A 59 -6.44 6.79 -38.17
CA ILE A 59 -6.45 5.35 -38.42
C ILE A 59 -5.85 5.09 -39.82
N VAL A 60 -4.69 4.45 -39.85
CA VAL A 60 -3.97 4.11 -41.09
C VAL A 60 -4.10 2.60 -41.38
N GLY A 61 -4.09 1.81 -40.31
CA GLY A 61 -4.09 0.35 -40.31
C GLY A 61 -2.70 -0.25 -40.30
N THR A 62 -2.63 -1.55 -39.98
CA THR A 62 -1.42 -2.37 -39.97
C THR A 62 -1.71 -3.75 -40.58
N ASP A 63 -0.66 -4.49 -40.96
CA ASP A 63 -0.80 -5.92 -41.26
C ASP A 63 -0.91 -6.71 -39.94
N PRO A 64 -2.05 -7.39 -39.68
CA PRO A 64 -2.25 -8.07 -38.41
C PRO A 64 -1.25 -9.19 -38.13
N SER A 65 -0.87 -9.97 -39.14
CA SER A 65 -0.06 -11.18 -38.96
C SER A 65 1.32 -10.88 -38.33
N PRO A 66 2.18 -10.04 -38.94
CA PRO A 66 3.48 -9.69 -38.36
C PRO A 66 3.34 -8.83 -37.08
N THR A 67 2.26 -8.06 -36.95
CA THR A 67 1.99 -7.25 -35.76
C THR A 67 1.75 -8.14 -34.54
N ILE A 68 0.89 -9.14 -34.69
CA ILE A 68 0.56 -10.10 -33.64
C ILE A 68 1.79 -10.95 -33.29
N ASP A 69 2.56 -11.43 -34.29
CA ASP A 69 3.82 -12.13 -34.03
C ASP A 69 4.79 -11.27 -33.20
N THR A 70 4.91 -9.98 -33.52
CA THR A 70 5.79 -9.05 -32.79
C THR A 70 5.33 -8.86 -31.33
N LEU A 71 4.02 -8.77 -31.08
CA LEU A 71 3.45 -8.71 -29.73
C LEU A 71 3.76 -9.98 -28.92
N TYR A 72 3.58 -11.18 -29.50
CA TYR A 72 3.96 -12.42 -28.82
C TYR A 72 5.48 -12.57 -28.63
N ARG A 73 6.29 -12.05 -29.56
CA ARG A 73 7.76 -12.01 -29.38
C ARG A 73 8.15 -11.07 -28.25
N ALA A 74 7.42 -9.98 -28.03
CA ALA A 74 7.65 -9.06 -26.93
C ALA A 74 7.51 -9.75 -25.56
N THR A 75 6.53 -10.64 -25.38
CA THR A 75 6.30 -11.31 -24.09
C THR A 75 7.48 -12.18 -23.63
N ARG A 76 8.34 -12.63 -24.56
CA ARG A 76 9.56 -13.40 -24.26
C ARG A 76 10.65 -12.57 -23.59
N PHE A 77 10.57 -11.25 -23.69
CA PHE A 77 11.48 -10.33 -23.00
C PHE A 77 10.93 -9.91 -21.63
N ILE A 78 9.76 -10.43 -21.23
CA ILE A 78 9.09 -10.10 -19.98
C ILE A 78 9.34 -11.23 -18.97
N THR A 79 9.70 -10.86 -17.73
CA THR A 79 9.94 -11.81 -16.63
C THR A 79 9.18 -11.37 -15.37
N PRO A 80 8.39 -12.27 -14.73
CA PRO A 80 8.03 -13.61 -15.22
C PRO A 80 7.27 -13.55 -16.54
N MET A 81 7.11 -14.70 -17.21
CA MET A 81 6.47 -14.75 -18.53
C MET A 81 5.08 -14.12 -18.49
N PHE A 82 4.84 -13.16 -19.39
CA PHE A 82 3.53 -12.54 -19.57
C PHE A 82 2.70 -13.34 -20.55
N GLU A 83 1.44 -13.57 -20.21
CA GLU A 83 0.49 -14.26 -21.07
C GLU A 83 -0.67 -13.32 -21.41
N PHE A 84 -0.98 -13.22 -22.70
CA PHE A 84 -2.21 -12.57 -23.13
C PHE A 84 -3.41 -13.42 -22.70
N THR A 85 -4.52 -12.77 -22.37
CA THR A 85 -5.76 -13.49 -22.10
C THR A 85 -6.24 -14.23 -23.36
N PRO A 86 -7.05 -15.29 -23.22
CA PRO A 86 -7.63 -15.96 -24.38
C PRO A 86 -8.33 -14.94 -25.30
N HIS A 87 -8.16 -15.13 -26.62
CA HIS A 87 -8.67 -14.27 -27.69
C HIS A 87 -7.93 -12.93 -27.92
N GLU A 88 -6.83 -12.67 -27.22
CA GLU A 88 -5.96 -11.50 -27.44
C GLU A 88 -4.61 -11.90 -28.09
N PRO A 89 -3.97 -11.02 -28.90
CA PRO A 89 -4.45 -9.71 -29.36
C PRO A 89 -5.61 -9.80 -30.38
N GLU A 90 -6.54 -8.85 -30.32
CA GLU A 90 -7.71 -8.75 -31.21
C GLU A 90 -7.46 -7.93 -32.49
N VAL A 91 -8.17 -8.24 -33.57
CA VAL A 91 -8.11 -7.48 -34.84
C VAL A 91 -9.45 -6.80 -35.12
N PHE A 92 -9.43 -5.48 -35.21
CA PHE A 92 -10.59 -4.65 -35.55
C PHE A 92 -10.49 -4.15 -36.98
N ASN A 93 -11.62 -4.03 -37.66
CA ASN A 93 -11.71 -3.41 -38.99
C ASN A 93 -12.45 -2.08 -38.86
N LEU A 94 -11.70 -0.98 -38.87
CA LEU A 94 -12.22 0.38 -38.76
C LEU A 94 -12.13 1.05 -40.13
N ASP A 95 -13.26 1.34 -40.75
CA ASP A 95 -13.33 2.05 -42.04
C ASP A 95 -12.51 1.37 -43.16
N GLY A 96 -12.49 0.03 -43.16
CA GLY A 96 -11.71 -0.78 -44.11
C GLY A 96 -10.22 -0.90 -43.77
N LYS A 97 -9.78 -0.37 -42.63
CA LYS A 97 -8.40 -0.46 -42.13
C LYS A 97 -8.34 -1.42 -40.95
N LYS A 98 -7.37 -2.34 -40.97
CA LYS A 98 -7.16 -3.30 -39.89
C LYS A 98 -6.31 -2.70 -38.78
N VAL A 99 -6.77 -2.77 -37.54
CA VAL A 99 -6.09 -2.31 -36.33
C VAL A 99 -5.93 -3.50 -35.40
N VAL A 100 -4.76 -3.66 -34.79
CA VAL A 100 -4.51 -4.70 -33.78
C VAL A 100 -4.56 -4.07 -32.40
N VAL A 101 -5.34 -4.65 -31.50
CA VAL A 101 -5.49 -4.19 -30.13
C VAL A 101 -5.02 -5.31 -29.21
N ALA A 102 -4.11 -4.98 -28.29
CA ALA A 102 -3.71 -5.87 -27.21
C ALA A 102 -4.19 -5.28 -25.88
N THR A 103 -5.11 -5.97 -25.21
CA THR A 103 -5.53 -5.63 -23.85
C THR A 103 -4.52 -6.14 -22.84
N ILE A 104 -3.99 -5.24 -22.02
CA ILE A 104 -2.99 -5.53 -20.98
C ILE A 104 -3.67 -5.44 -19.62
N PRO A 105 -3.91 -6.56 -18.91
CA PRO A 105 -4.52 -6.52 -17.59
C PRO A 105 -3.54 -5.93 -16.55
N PRO A 106 -4.05 -5.23 -15.51
CA PRO A 106 -3.24 -4.95 -14.33
C PRO A 106 -2.82 -6.25 -13.66
N SER A 107 -1.55 -6.36 -13.30
CA SER A 107 -1.05 -7.49 -12.52
C SER A 107 -1.46 -7.35 -11.05
N THR A 108 -2.14 -8.37 -10.53
CA THR A 108 -2.41 -8.53 -9.09
C THR A 108 -1.41 -9.48 -8.43
N GLY A 109 -0.49 -10.06 -9.20
CA GLY A 109 0.52 -11.01 -8.72
C GLY A 109 1.93 -10.46 -8.95
N PRO A 110 2.71 -11.01 -9.91
CA PRO A 110 4.10 -10.63 -10.08
C PRO A 110 4.29 -9.17 -10.52
N ILE A 111 5.44 -8.60 -10.20
CA ILE A 111 5.91 -7.34 -10.82
C ILE A 111 6.70 -7.73 -12.07
N TYR A 112 6.22 -7.32 -13.24
CA TYR A 112 6.84 -7.68 -14.51
C TYR A 112 8.07 -6.82 -14.79
N GLN A 113 9.16 -7.47 -15.18
CA GLN A 113 10.34 -6.84 -15.74
C GLN A 113 10.30 -6.97 -17.27
N ALA A 114 10.85 -6.00 -17.98
CA ALA A 114 11.24 -6.17 -19.37
C ALA A 114 12.73 -5.89 -19.51
N SER A 115 13.46 -6.82 -20.13
CA SER A 115 14.92 -6.70 -20.32
C SER A 115 15.69 -6.42 -19.02
N GLY A 116 15.26 -7.00 -17.91
CA GLY A 116 15.90 -6.88 -16.59
C GLY A 116 15.53 -5.63 -15.78
N VAL A 117 14.63 -4.79 -16.30
CA VAL A 117 14.18 -3.56 -15.62
C VAL A 117 12.70 -3.67 -15.29
N PHE A 118 12.31 -3.28 -14.06
CA PHE A 118 10.91 -3.14 -13.68
C PHE A 118 10.35 -1.82 -14.22
N TRP A 119 9.28 -1.86 -15.00
CA TRP A 119 8.70 -0.68 -15.65
C TRP A 119 7.34 -0.33 -15.05
N VAL A 120 6.97 0.96 -15.08
CA VAL A 120 5.62 1.43 -14.71
C VAL A 120 5.17 2.56 -15.64
N ARG A 121 3.91 2.52 -16.08
CA ARG A 121 3.28 3.57 -16.88
C ARG A 121 2.85 4.75 -15.99
N ARG A 122 3.23 5.97 -16.38
CA ARG A 122 2.82 7.24 -15.75
C ARG A 122 2.49 8.27 -16.82
N GLY A 123 1.24 8.70 -16.87
CA GLY A 123 0.77 9.49 -18.02
C GLY A 123 1.03 8.74 -19.32
N THR A 124 1.61 9.41 -20.32
CA THR A 124 1.93 8.80 -21.62
C THR A 124 3.30 8.12 -21.67
N ASN A 125 4.04 8.04 -20.55
CA ASN A 125 5.42 7.56 -20.53
C ASN A 125 5.61 6.33 -19.63
N THR A 126 6.49 5.43 -20.06
CA THR A 126 6.91 4.25 -19.29
C THR A 126 8.26 4.53 -18.63
N HIS A 127 8.32 4.42 -17.30
CA HIS A 127 9.49 4.76 -16.50
C HIS A 127 10.01 3.54 -15.74
N PRO A 128 11.32 3.45 -15.46
CA PRO A 128 11.83 2.44 -14.55
C PRO A 128 11.29 2.70 -13.13
N LEU A 129 10.91 1.64 -12.45
CA LEU A 129 10.61 1.68 -11.02
C LEU A 129 11.90 1.82 -10.22
N THR A 130 11.89 2.70 -9.22
CA THR A 130 12.96 2.76 -8.22
C THR A 130 12.88 1.56 -7.27
N MET A 131 13.97 1.25 -6.55
CA MET A 131 13.99 0.12 -5.61
C MET A 131 12.89 0.24 -4.53
N ASP A 132 12.68 1.43 -3.98
CA ASP A 132 11.63 1.67 -2.98
C ASP A 132 10.22 1.39 -3.55
N GLU A 133 10.00 1.68 -4.83
CA GLU A 133 8.73 1.42 -5.49
C GLU A 133 8.54 -0.06 -5.81
N VAL A 134 9.60 -0.77 -6.17
CA VAL A 134 9.57 -2.23 -6.33
C VAL A 134 9.23 -2.91 -5.00
N MET A 135 9.91 -2.53 -3.91
CA MET A 135 9.66 -3.10 -2.58
C MET A 135 8.24 -2.82 -2.10
N ARG A 136 7.75 -1.60 -2.33
CA ARG A 136 6.36 -1.23 -1.99
C ARG A 136 5.35 -2.03 -2.81
N LEU A 137 5.51 -2.11 -4.14
CA LEU A 137 4.61 -2.91 -4.99
C LEU A 137 4.64 -4.39 -4.61
N ALA A 138 5.79 -4.92 -4.20
CA ALA A 138 5.92 -6.30 -3.76
C ALA A 138 5.15 -6.53 -2.45
N ASN A 139 5.17 -5.55 -1.54
CA ASN A 139 4.40 -5.57 -0.32
C ASN A 139 2.88 -5.45 -0.58
N GLU A 140 2.47 -4.47 -1.39
CA GLU A 140 1.06 -4.25 -1.79
C GLU A 140 0.45 -5.48 -2.48
N ARG A 141 1.24 -6.23 -3.26
CA ARG A 141 0.81 -7.45 -3.97
C ARG A 141 0.99 -8.74 -3.16
N GLY A 142 1.45 -8.66 -1.91
CA GLY A 142 1.68 -9.83 -1.06
C GLY A 142 2.77 -10.78 -1.57
N ILE A 143 3.66 -10.32 -2.45
CA ILE A 143 4.88 -11.03 -2.84
C ILE A 143 5.86 -11.03 -1.67
N LEU A 144 5.87 -9.93 -0.92
CA LEU A 144 6.71 -9.66 0.22
C LEU A 144 5.81 -9.24 1.39
N HIS A 145 6.18 -9.64 2.60
CA HIS A 145 5.52 -9.23 3.82
C HIS A 145 6.54 -8.47 4.67
N TRP A 146 6.55 -7.14 4.54
CA TRP A 146 7.57 -6.28 5.15
C TRP A 146 7.65 -6.51 6.66
N GLU A 147 6.51 -6.68 7.31
CA GLU A 147 6.37 -6.91 8.73
C GLU A 147 6.98 -8.25 9.20
N LEU A 148 7.09 -9.23 8.30
CA LEU A 148 7.65 -10.55 8.57
C LEU A 148 9.15 -10.64 8.26
N GLN A 149 9.75 -9.61 7.65
CA GLN A 149 11.18 -9.58 7.37
C GLN A 149 11.98 -9.36 8.65
N SER A 150 13.21 -9.88 8.68
CA SER A 150 14.15 -9.60 9.76
C SER A 150 14.43 -8.10 9.87
N ALA A 151 14.32 -7.57 11.08
CA ALA A 151 14.67 -6.20 11.37
C ALA A 151 16.20 -6.05 11.26
N THR A 152 16.65 -5.38 10.20
CA THR A 152 18.07 -5.30 9.85
C THR A 152 18.86 -4.61 10.96
N GLY A 153 19.99 -5.22 11.35
CA GLY A 153 20.87 -4.66 12.39
C GLY A 153 20.39 -4.91 13.82
N THR A 154 19.36 -5.75 14.03
CA THR A 154 18.83 -6.08 15.36
C THR A 154 19.21 -7.50 15.80
N THR A 155 19.07 -7.75 17.10
CA THR A 155 19.09 -9.09 17.70
C THR A 155 17.96 -9.22 18.73
N MET A 156 17.79 -10.42 19.31
CA MET A 156 16.79 -10.63 20.37
C MET A 156 16.99 -9.73 21.60
N SER A 157 18.18 -9.14 21.82
CA SER A 157 18.40 -8.19 22.92
C SER A 157 17.67 -6.87 22.74
N ASP A 158 17.26 -6.53 21.52
CA ASP A 158 16.57 -5.28 21.22
C ASP A 158 15.07 -5.37 21.54
N LEU A 159 14.59 -6.56 21.90
CA LEU A 159 13.23 -6.79 22.38
C LEU A 159 13.16 -6.73 23.91
N ASP A 160 12.17 -5.99 24.38
CA ASP A 160 11.75 -5.93 25.78
C ASP A 160 10.91 -7.17 26.13
N MET A 161 11.57 -8.15 26.75
CA MET A 161 10.94 -9.38 27.20
C MET A 161 9.88 -9.16 28.29
N GLN A 162 9.88 -8.03 28.99
CA GLN A 162 8.80 -7.69 29.92
C GLN A 162 7.53 -7.35 29.14
N LYS A 163 7.62 -6.59 28.05
CA LYS A 163 6.49 -6.31 27.14
C LYS A 163 5.91 -7.60 26.55
N VAL A 164 6.79 -8.52 26.13
CA VAL A 164 6.38 -9.86 25.67
C VAL A 164 5.62 -10.61 26.77
N GLY A 165 6.17 -10.66 27.99
CA GLY A 165 5.53 -11.33 29.12
C GLY A 165 4.17 -10.74 29.51
N LEU A 166 4.04 -9.40 29.46
CA LEU A 166 2.76 -8.71 29.71
C LEU A 166 1.73 -9.06 28.64
N PHE A 167 2.12 -9.03 27.36
CA PHE A 167 1.24 -9.40 26.25
C PHE A 167 0.75 -10.84 26.38
N LEU A 168 1.63 -11.78 26.74
CA LEU A 168 1.25 -13.18 26.92
C LEU A 168 0.29 -13.39 28.09
N LYS A 169 0.52 -12.72 29.23
CA LYS A 169 -0.40 -12.76 30.38
C LYS A 169 -1.79 -12.22 30.01
N GLN A 170 -1.84 -11.10 29.30
CA GLN A 170 -3.11 -10.55 28.82
C GLN A 170 -3.80 -11.54 27.88
N ARG A 171 -3.07 -12.12 26.93
CA ARG A 171 -3.62 -13.11 25.98
C ARG A 171 -4.12 -14.38 26.66
N GLU A 172 -3.43 -14.89 27.67
CA GLU A 172 -3.85 -16.06 28.46
C GLU A 172 -5.11 -15.75 29.29
N ALA A 173 -5.23 -14.54 29.84
CA ALA A 173 -6.47 -14.10 30.49
C ALA A 173 -7.66 -14.10 29.51
N PHE A 174 -7.42 -13.90 28.21
CA PHE A 174 -8.43 -14.00 27.14
C PHE A 174 -8.59 -15.40 26.53
N LYS A 175 -7.63 -16.32 26.72
CA LYS A 175 -7.66 -17.69 26.19
C LYS A 175 -7.47 -18.70 27.32
N GLN A 176 -8.58 -19.09 27.95
CA GLN A 176 -8.60 -20.33 28.72
C GLN A 176 -8.32 -21.52 27.77
N GLN A 177 -7.17 -22.19 27.98
CA GLN A 177 -6.87 -23.61 27.67
C GLN A 177 -6.13 -24.09 26.39
N GLU A 178 -5.65 -23.28 25.43
CA GLU A 178 -5.07 -23.87 24.19
C GLU A 178 -3.55 -23.81 23.96
N TYR A 179 -2.77 -23.07 24.76
CA TYR A 179 -1.36 -22.81 24.43
C TYR A 179 -0.33 -23.22 25.49
N GLN A 180 -0.75 -23.66 26.68
CA GLN A 180 0.16 -23.85 27.82
C GLN A 180 1.29 -24.86 27.60
N ASN A 181 1.25 -25.70 26.55
CA ASN A 181 2.23 -26.77 26.34
C ASN A 181 2.89 -26.82 24.94
N ARG A 182 2.64 -25.86 24.01
CA ARG A 182 3.24 -25.91 22.65
C ARG A 182 4.56 -25.15 22.48
N PHE A 183 4.82 -24.16 23.33
CA PHE A 183 6.01 -23.30 23.24
C PHE A 183 6.62 -23.17 24.63
N ASP A 184 7.84 -23.67 24.80
CA ASP A 184 8.55 -23.80 26.06
C ASP A 184 9.54 -22.65 26.32
N THR A 185 9.80 -21.78 25.33
CA THR A 185 10.66 -20.60 25.48
C THR A 185 10.07 -19.33 24.83
N PRO A 186 10.40 -18.12 25.32
CA PRO A 186 10.00 -16.86 24.71
C PRO A 186 10.36 -16.75 23.21
N GLU A 187 11.50 -17.28 22.79
CA GLU A 187 11.94 -17.29 21.40
C GLU A 187 10.97 -18.09 20.52
N ARG A 188 10.57 -19.29 20.95
CA ARG A 188 9.62 -20.11 20.20
C ARG A 188 8.24 -19.47 20.12
N ILE A 189 7.83 -18.74 21.16
CA ILE A 189 6.59 -17.96 21.14
C ILE A 189 6.70 -16.83 20.11
N LEU A 190 7.80 -16.08 20.10
CA LEU A 190 8.01 -14.99 19.14
C LEU A 190 8.10 -15.50 17.70
N LEU A 191 8.72 -16.65 17.46
CA LEU A 191 8.70 -17.34 16.16
C LEU A 191 7.28 -17.75 15.76
N ALA A 192 6.48 -18.27 16.69
CA ALA A 192 5.09 -18.66 16.44
C ALA A 192 4.18 -17.44 16.16
N LEU A 193 4.45 -16.32 16.82
CA LEU A 193 3.79 -15.02 16.59
C LEU A 193 4.31 -14.31 15.34
N LYS A 194 5.33 -14.85 14.66
CA LYS A 194 6.03 -14.20 13.55
C LYS A 194 6.65 -12.84 13.92
N CYS A 195 6.92 -12.64 15.20
CA CYS A 195 7.68 -11.52 15.76
C CYS A 195 9.18 -11.78 15.75
N ALA A 196 9.60 -13.00 15.42
CA ALA A 196 10.97 -13.37 15.13
C ALA A 196 11.02 -14.32 13.93
N VAL A 197 12.19 -14.44 13.31
CA VAL A 197 12.48 -15.33 12.19
C VAL A 197 13.84 -15.99 12.40
N GLU A 198 13.99 -17.23 11.95
CA GLU A 198 15.29 -17.90 11.87
C GLU A 198 15.98 -17.53 10.56
N GLN A 199 17.17 -16.95 10.66
CA GLN A 199 18.01 -16.58 9.52
C GLN A 199 19.47 -16.87 9.85
N ASN A 200 20.16 -17.62 8.98
CA ASN A 200 21.56 -18.00 9.17
C ASN A 200 21.83 -18.66 10.53
N ASN A 201 20.94 -19.55 10.99
CA ASN A 201 20.97 -20.21 12.31
C ASN A 201 20.88 -19.26 13.52
N LEU A 202 20.45 -18.01 13.32
CA LEU A 202 20.15 -17.05 14.38
C LEU A 202 18.66 -16.74 14.40
N VAL A 203 18.12 -16.54 15.60
CA VAL A 203 16.78 -15.97 15.77
C VAL A 203 16.90 -14.46 15.81
N ILE A 204 16.23 -13.78 14.88
CA ILE A 204 16.28 -12.32 14.74
C ILE A 204 14.84 -11.79 14.83
N PRO A 205 14.60 -10.66 15.52
CA PRO A 205 13.30 -10.01 15.49
C PRO A 205 12.86 -9.72 14.06
N THR A 206 11.56 -9.86 13.80
CA THR A 206 10.98 -9.28 12.59
C THR A 206 10.69 -7.79 12.80
N ASN A 207 10.41 -7.07 11.72
CA ASN A 207 9.93 -5.69 11.83
C ASN A 207 8.69 -5.59 12.71
N ALA A 208 7.74 -6.54 12.61
CA ALA A 208 6.60 -6.63 13.52
C ALA A 208 7.03 -6.84 14.98
N GLY A 209 7.96 -7.77 15.22
CA GLY A 209 8.46 -8.02 16.58
C GLY A 209 9.07 -6.77 17.22
N LEU A 210 9.88 -6.04 16.47
CA LEU A 210 10.46 -4.78 16.92
C LEU A 210 9.37 -3.72 17.18
N LEU A 211 8.39 -3.58 16.30
CA LEU A 211 7.29 -2.63 16.46
C LEU A 211 6.39 -2.92 17.67
N PHE A 212 6.20 -4.18 18.04
CA PHE A 212 5.37 -4.55 19.20
C PHE A 212 6.14 -4.61 20.52
N PHE A 213 7.40 -5.03 20.47
CA PHE A 213 8.14 -5.40 21.68
C PHE A 213 9.52 -4.76 21.79
N GLY A 214 9.94 -3.91 20.85
CA GLY A 214 11.24 -3.24 20.94
C GLY A 214 11.36 -2.30 22.14
N TYR A 215 12.59 -2.13 22.63
CA TYR A 215 12.91 -1.04 23.57
C TYR A 215 12.77 0.32 22.90
N GLU A 216 13.39 0.49 21.73
CA GLU A 216 13.38 1.73 20.94
C GLU A 216 13.22 1.41 19.43
N PRO A 217 12.01 1.08 18.95
CA PRO A 217 11.81 0.67 17.57
C PRO A 217 12.30 1.71 16.55
N GLN A 218 12.19 2.99 16.88
CA GLN A 218 12.56 4.11 16.01
C GLN A 218 14.07 4.26 15.79
N LEU A 219 14.93 3.58 16.57
CA LEU A 219 16.37 3.52 16.28
C LEU A 219 16.64 2.83 14.93
N TYR A 220 15.82 1.82 14.60
CA TYR A 220 15.93 1.03 13.37
C TYR A 220 14.87 1.42 12.34
N LEU A 221 13.71 1.90 12.81
CA LEU A 221 12.54 2.24 12.00
C LEU A 221 12.08 3.69 12.27
N PRO A 222 12.87 4.71 11.90
CA PRO A 222 12.65 6.11 12.33
C PRO A 222 11.34 6.71 11.81
N HIS A 223 10.77 6.18 10.74
CA HIS A 223 9.51 6.65 10.15
C HIS A 223 8.26 6.19 10.91
N THR A 224 8.39 5.42 11.98
CA THR A 224 7.25 4.74 12.65
C THR A 224 6.64 5.52 13.80
N GLU A 225 7.14 6.72 14.06
CA GLU A 225 6.59 7.68 15.02
C GLU A 225 5.25 8.29 14.59
N ILE A 226 4.55 8.93 15.53
CA ILE A 226 3.34 9.71 15.27
C ILE A 226 3.58 11.17 15.67
N SER A 227 3.29 12.11 14.76
CA SER A 227 3.34 13.54 15.08
C SER A 227 1.96 14.05 15.46
N CYS A 228 1.76 14.39 16.73
CA CYS A 228 0.56 15.04 17.23
C CYS A 228 0.76 16.57 17.23
N VAL A 229 -0.22 17.32 16.71
CA VAL A 229 -0.16 18.79 16.60
C VAL A 229 -1.49 19.37 17.03
N LEU A 230 -1.48 20.28 18.00
CA LEU A 230 -2.63 21.09 18.40
C LEU A 230 -2.58 22.41 17.64
N LEU A 231 -3.60 22.72 16.85
CA LEU A 231 -3.66 23.91 16.00
C LEU A 231 -4.39 25.07 16.67
N LYS A 232 -4.05 26.29 16.28
CA LYS A 232 -4.65 27.53 16.85
C LYS A 232 -6.01 27.88 16.26
N ASP A 233 -6.25 27.48 15.02
CA ASP A 233 -7.43 27.86 14.24
C ASP A 233 -7.91 26.69 13.38
N GLU A 234 -9.16 26.78 12.94
CA GLU A 234 -9.86 25.77 12.14
C GLU A 234 -9.25 25.58 10.73
N LEU A 235 -8.52 26.59 10.24
CA LEU A 235 -7.89 26.59 8.92
C LEU A 235 -6.45 26.02 8.93
N GLY A 236 -5.85 25.82 10.12
CA GLY A 236 -4.48 25.36 10.29
C GLY A 236 -3.40 26.35 9.83
N THR A 237 -3.73 27.63 9.66
CA THR A 237 -2.82 28.64 9.05
C THR A 237 -2.08 29.50 10.07
N GLY A 238 -2.63 29.66 11.28
CA GLY A 238 -2.06 30.44 12.38
C GLY A 238 -0.98 29.68 13.17
N GLY A 239 -0.63 28.46 12.76
CA GLY A 239 0.36 27.61 13.40
C GLY A 239 -0.21 26.73 14.52
N PHE A 240 0.68 26.24 15.40
CA PHE A 240 0.34 25.28 16.46
C PHE A 240 0.51 25.86 17.87
N LEU A 241 -0.28 25.35 18.82
CA LEU A 241 -0.18 25.60 20.26
C LEU A 241 0.75 24.60 20.94
N ASP A 242 0.68 23.34 20.52
CA ASP A 242 1.53 22.25 21.03
C ASP A 242 1.85 21.28 19.90
N ARG A 243 3.03 20.68 19.96
CA ARG A 243 3.47 19.63 19.04
C ARG A 243 4.26 18.59 19.81
N ARG A 244 3.86 17.34 19.66
CA ARG A 244 4.55 16.19 20.27
C ARG A 244 4.81 15.11 19.23
N VAL A 245 6.03 14.60 19.23
CA VAL A 245 6.36 13.36 18.52
C VAL A 245 6.25 12.22 19.52
N VAL A 246 5.41 11.24 19.20
CA VAL A 246 5.19 10.04 20.00
C VAL A 246 6.02 8.91 19.38
N THR A 247 6.84 8.27 20.20
CA THR A 247 7.72 7.15 19.86
C THR A 247 7.45 5.96 20.79
N GLY A 248 8.05 4.81 20.49
CA GLY A 248 7.84 3.56 21.21
C GLY A 248 7.22 2.47 20.33
N THR A 249 6.74 1.41 20.97
CA THR A 249 6.01 0.31 20.35
C THR A 249 4.62 0.75 19.90
N LEU A 250 3.96 -0.01 19.01
CA LEU A 250 2.63 0.34 18.52
C LEU A 250 1.61 0.61 19.65
N PRO A 251 1.54 -0.20 20.73
CA PRO A 251 0.70 0.12 21.89
C PRO A 251 1.06 1.46 22.55
N GLU A 252 2.36 1.75 22.72
CA GLU A 252 2.85 3.00 23.31
C GLU A 252 2.53 4.22 22.43
N LEU A 253 2.58 4.06 21.09
CA LEU A 253 2.15 5.09 20.15
C LEU A 253 0.66 5.43 20.31
N ILE A 254 -0.19 4.41 20.41
CA ILE A 254 -1.64 4.58 20.61
C ILE A 254 -1.91 5.29 21.93
N ASP A 255 -1.34 4.80 23.03
CA ASP A 255 -1.56 5.35 24.36
C ASP A 255 -0.97 6.77 24.48
N GLY A 256 0.17 7.04 23.84
CA GLY A 256 0.77 8.37 23.78
C GLY A 256 -0.07 9.38 23.02
N CYS A 257 -0.73 8.98 21.93
CA CYS A 257 -1.68 9.83 21.20
C CYS A 257 -2.93 10.13 22.03
N ILE A 258 -3.48 9.12 22.71
CA ILE A 258 -4.62 9.31 23.62
C ILE A 258 -4.25 10.23 24.79
N ALA A 259 -3.05 10.08 25.36
CA ALA A 259 -2.56 10.97 26.41
C ALA A 259 -2.38 12.41 25.93
N PHE A 260 -1.96 12.61 24.67
CA PHE A 260 -1.89 13.94 24.05
C PHE A 260 -3.28 14.55 23.90
N LEU A 261 -4.25 13.80 23.38
CA LEU A 261 -5.63 14.27 23.22
C LEU A 261 -6.27 14.60 24.58
N ASN A 262 -6.19 13.70 25.56
CA ASN A 262 -6.78 13.91 26.89
C ASN A 262 -6.20 15.11 27.63
N ARG A 263 -4.95 15.51 27.34
CA ARG A 263 -4.33 16.70 27.94
C ARG A 263 -4.99 18.00 27.47
N HIS A 264 -5.47 18.02 26.23
CA HIS A 264 -5.94 19.24 25.55
C HIS A 264 -7.45 19.25 25.33
N MET A 265 -8.12 18.10 25.44
CA MET A 265 -9.56 17.98 25.27
C MET A 265 -10.31 18.66 26.41
N THR A 266 -11.34 19.42 26.06
CA THR A 266 -12.21 20.04 27.06
C THR A 266 -13.11 18.97 27.68
N VAL A 267 -13.32 19.05 29.00
CA VAL A 267 -14.22 18.15 29.73
C VAL A 267 -15.34 18.97 30.33
N ALA A 268 -16.56 18.80 29.82
CA ALA A 268 -17.75 19.37 30.43
C ALA A 268 -18.10 18.54 31.69
N GLY A 269 -18.44 19.19 32.79
CA GLY A 269 -18.89 18.52 34.01
C GLY A 269 -20.36 18.81 34.27
N GLU A 270 -21.18 17.78 34.43
CA GLU A 270 -22.55 17.90 34.93
C GLU A 270 -22.65 17.27 36.32
N ILE A 271 -23.30 17.94 37.26
CA ILE A 271 -23.58 17.37 38.59
C ILE A 271 -25.03 16.90 38.58
N SER A 272 -25.26 15.59 38.64
CA SER A 272 -26.60 15.00 38.76
C SER A 272 -26.73 14.29 40.12
N GLY A 273 -27.58 14.85 40.99
CA GLY A 273 -27.70 14.41 42.39
C GLY A 273 -26.40 14.62 43.17
N TRP A 274 -25.80 13.52 43.67
CA TRP A 274 -24.56 13.54 44.46
C TRP A 274 -23.31 13.13 43.67
N LYS A 275 -23.44 12.90 42.35
CA LYS A 275 -22.33 12.46 41.50
C LYS A 275 -22.06 13.50 40.41
N ARG A 276 -20.77 13.79 40.21
CA ARG A 276 -20.28 14.52 39.06
C ARG A 276 -20.06 13.54 37.91
N HIS A 277 -20.58 13.88 36.74
CA HIS A 277 -20.41 13.17 35.48
C HIS A 277 -19.61 14.08 34.55
N ASP A 278 -18.44 13.60 34.12
CA ASP A 278 -17.58 14.30 33.18
C ASP A 278 -17.85 13.77 31.76
N TYR A 279 -18.10 14.69 30.83
CA TYR A 279 -18.38 14.45 29.42
C TYR A 279 -17.24 15.08 28.60
N PRO A 280 -16.28 14.27 28.14
CA PRO A 280 -15.25 14.74 27.22
C PRO A 280 -15.89 15.25 25.93
N GLU A 281 -15.34 16.31 25.34
CA GLU A 281 -15.77 16.90 24.08
C GLU A 281 -15.90 15.90 22.93
N HIS A 282 -15.08 14.85 22.94
CA HIS A 282 -15.12 13.75 21.98
C HIS A 282 -15.18 12.39 22.66
N ALA A 283 -15.85 11.43 22.01
CA ALA A 283 -15.91 10.05 22.50
C ALA A 283 -14.52 9.40 22.46
N ILE A 284 -13.88 9.29 23.62
CA ILE A 284 -12.51 8.73 23.77
C ILE A 284 -12.40 7.33 23.15
N GLY A 285 -13.46 6.51 23.25
CA GLY A 285 -13.51 5.19 22.61
C GLY A 285 -13.40 5.26 21.10
N ALA A 286 -14.14 6.16 20.45
CA ALA A 286 -14.09 6.35 19.00
C ALA A 286 -12.73 6.91 18.55
N LEU A 287 -12.13 7.81 19.33
CA LEU A 287 -10.78 8.32 19.05
C LEU A 287 -9.72 7.24 19.17
N ARG A 288 -9.81 6.38 20.19
CA ARG A 288 -8.90 5.23 20.34
C ARG A 288 -9.01 4.31 19.14
N GLU A 289 -10.23 3.98 18.71
CA GLU A 289 -10.46 3.14 17.54
C GLU A 289 -9.91 3.78 16.25
N ALA A 290 -10.12 5.08 16.05
CA ALA A 290 -9.56 5.80 14.90
C ALA A 290 -8.02 5.77 14.89
N ILE A 291 -7.37 5.95 16.04
CA ILE A 291 -5.91 5.86 16.18
C ILE A 291 -5.44 4.42 15.96
N VAL A 292 -6.13 3.41 16.52
CA VAL A 292 -5.82 2.00 16.30
C VAL A 292 -5.89 1.67 14.82
N ASN A 293 -6.95 2.09 14.12
CA ASN A 293 -7.10 1.87 12.68
C ASN A 293 -5.97 2.54 11.89
N ALA A 294 -5.59 3.77 12.25
CA ALA A 294 -4.47 4.45 11.61
C ALA A 294 -3.13 3.71 11.82
N VAL A 295 -2.89 3.17 13.02
CA VAL A 295 -1.67 2.44 13.37
C VAL A 295 -1.64 1.05 12.75
N VAL A 296 -2.74 0.30 12.77
CA VAL A 296 -2.82 -1.08 12.25
C VAL A 296 -2.78 -1.10 10.72
N HIS A 297 -3.42 -0.15 10.06
CA HIS A 297 -3.51 -0.11 8.60
C HIS A 297 -2.48 0.79 7.92
N ARG A 298 -1.51 1.32 8.69
CA ARG A 298 -0.39 2.06 8.11
C ARG A 298 0.47 1.13 7.27
N ASP A 299 0.88 1.60 6.09
CA ASP A 299 1.92 0.96 5.30
C ASP A 299 3.30 1.30 5.88
N TYR A 300 3.84 0.40 6.71
CA TYR A 300 5.14 0.57 7.36
C TYR A 300 6.34 0.41 6.42
N SER A 301 6.14 -0.07 5.19
CA SER A 301 7.21 -0.12 4.18
C SER A 301 7.58 1.27 3.62
N ARG A 302 6.71 2.28 3.81
CA ARG A 302 6.92 3.65 3.33
C ARG A 302 7.84 4.45 4.24
N HIS A 303 9.07 4.66 3.79
CA HIS A 303 10.04 5.53 4.47
C HIS A 303 9.69 7.01 4.29
N GLY A 304 10.07 7.84 5.26
CA GLY A 304 9.91 9.32 5.21
C GLY A 304 8.49 9.83 5.46
N GLU A 305 7.48 8.97 5.49
CA GLU A 305 6.10 9.30 5.85
C GLU A 305 5.78 8.78 7.25
N ARG A 306 5.01 9.55 8.03
CA ARG A 306 4.61 9.21 9.41
C ARG A 306 3.14 9.51 9.60
N ILE A 307 2.50 8.87 10.58
CA ILE A 307 1.14 9.24 10.95
C ILE A 307 1.17 10.66 11.52
N ARG A 308 0.20 11.48 11.14
CA ARG A 308 0.01 12.82 11.68
C ARG A 308 -1.37 12.91 12.28
N LEU A 309 -1.43 13.34 13.53
CA LEU A 309 -2.67 13.63 14.24
C LEU A 309 -2.74 15.14 14.41
N PHE A 310 -3.72 15.76 13.79
CA PHE A 310 -4.02 17.18 13.92
C PHE A 310 -5.25 17.34 14.80
N PHE A 311 -5.12 18.11 15.86
CA PHE A 311 -6.21 18.50 16.74
C PHE A 311 -6.53 19.96 16.46
N TYR A 312 -7.64 20.20 15.77
CA TYR A 312 -8.21 21.52 15.50
C TYR A 312 -9.22 21.89 16.59
N PRO A 313 -9.59 23.18 16.69
CA PRO A 313 -10.66 23.61 17.60
C PRO A 313 -12.02 22.91 17.36
N ASP A 314 -12.31 22.47 16.14
CA ASP A 314 -13.60 21.92 15.71
C ASP A 314 -13.56 20.42 15.36
N ARG A 315 -12.37 19.84 15.18
CA ARG A 315 -12.22 18.46 14.69
C ARG A 315 -10.86 17.85 15.00
N ILE A 316 -10.77 16.52 14.87
CA ILE A 316 -9.51 15.78 14.89
C ILE A 316 -9.32 15.10 13.53
N GLU A 317 -8.16 15.29 12.92
CA GLU A 317 -7.78 14.63 11.68
C GLU A 317 -6.60 13.68 11.93
N ILE A 318 -6.70 12.46 11.41
CA ILE A 318 -5.60 11.47 11.46
C ILE A 318 -5.21 11.12 10.02
N HIS A 319 -4.02 11.53 9.63
CA HIS A 319 -3.46 11.26 8.31
C HIS A 319 -2.51 10.06 8.46
N SER A 320 -2.88 8.90 7.91
CA SER A 320 -2.06 7.70 7.93
C SER A 320 -1.50 7.38 6.54
N PRO A 321 -0.19 7.06 6.41
CA PRO A 321 0.40 6.60 5.14
C PRO A 321 -0.21 5.28 4.67
N GLY A 322 -0.70 5.26 3.43
CA GLY A 322 -1.30 4.07 2.81
C GLY A 322 -2.55 4.40 1.99
N LEU A 323 -3.07 3.40 1.28
CA LEU A 323 -4.37 3.45 0.62
C LEU A 323 -5.37 2.57 1.38
N LEU A 324 -6.66 2.78 1.17
CA LEU A 324 -7.69 1.83 1.61
C LEU A 324 -7.36 0.43 1.07
N MET A 325 -7.60 -0.61 1.88
CA MET A 325 -7.41 -1.98 1.40
C MET A 325 -8.19 -2.18 0.09
N PRO A 326 -7.62 -2.89 -0.90
CA PRO A 326 -8.29 -3.17 -2.16
C PRO A 326 -9.69 -3.74 -1.92
N GLY A 327 -10.72 -3.06 -2.44
CA GLY A 327 -12.13 -3.46 -2.30
C GLY A 327 -12.93 -2.71 -1.22
N ILE A 328 -12.29 -1.96 -0.32
CA ILE A 328 -12.98 -1.10 0.65
C ILE A 328 -13.16 0.30 0.05
N LYS A 329 -14.41 0.72 -0.13
CA LYS A 329 -14.76 2.12 -0.42
C LYS A 329 -15.02 2.87 0.88
N VAL A 330 -14.82 4.19 0.87
CA VAL A 330 -15.13 5.07 2.04
C VAL A 330 -16.57 4.83 2.54
N GLU A 331 -17.52 4.67 1.62
CA GLU A 331 -18.94 4.36 1.90
C GLU A 331 -19.16 3.05 2.69
N MET A 332 -18.22 2.11 2.64
CA MET A 332 -18.29 0.85 3.39
C MET A 332 -17.78 0.99 4.84
N MET A 333 -17.09 2.08 5.16
CA MET A 333 -16.56 2.36 6.50
C MET A 333 -17.61 3.02 7.42
N GLU A 334 -18.70 3.56 6.88
CA GLU A 334 -19.81 4.16 7.64
C GLU A 334 -20.69 3.12 8.37
N ARG A 335 -20.47 1.83 8.13
CA ARG A 335 -21.24 0.71 8.72
C ARG A 335 -20.57 0.05 9.92
N GLY A 336 -19.51 0.66 10.45
CA GLY A 336 -18.77 0.20 11.64
C GLY A 336 -19.48 0.55 12.94
#